data_AF-I3K1A0-F1
#
_entry.id   AF-I3K1A0-F1
#
_cell.length_a   1.000
_cell.length_b   1.000
_cell.length_c   1.000
_cell.angle_alpha   90.00
_cell.angle_beta   90.00
_cell.angle_gamma   90.00
#
_symmetry.space_group_name_H-M   'P 1'
#
loop_
_entity.id
_entity.type
_entity.pdbx_description
1 polymer ?
#
loop_
_entity_poly.entity_id
_entity_poly.type
_entity_poly.pdbx_seq_one_letter_code
_entity_poly.pdbx_strand_id
1 'polypeptide(L)'
;MAVASLPLPIRFLFQVAEKHLSQHARQLRLVGLLIWALLGCLIQGLEDPDTLEQISGLALDRSAKDRLSLLAECVQAAIGIQQKGVPKPSVHKVIQALEEKRPKWTQLQLQKARKLCSDSVFEQGSERGLAAAELTEQKIGLMLLEVCHKAGGSSYLRQIYHIIQGNEELLMSKLSGSSDLPNDPPLLVKFDLGPESHVVDARFNPLHQFDHIGKKKLDQSAVVDWAWDWARLLPAYQGMSRVTFRALLANRYF
;
A
#
# COMPACT_ATOMS: atom_id res chain seq x y z
N MET A 1 15.59 -4.41 -21.55
CA MET A 1 14.59 -5.46 -21.22
C MET A 1 13.84 -5.18 -19.90
N ALA A 2 14.46 -4.58 -18.88
CA ALA A 2 13.81 -4.30 -17.58
C ALA A 2 12.58 -3.36 -17.62
N VAL A 3 12.56 -2.37 -18.52
CA VAL A 3 11.41 -1.45 -18.66
C VAL A 3 10.21 -2.14 -19.30
N ALA A 4 10.45 -3.04 -20.25
CA ALA A 4 9.40 -3.78 -20.95
C ALA A 4 8.75 -4.85 -20.06
N SER A 5 9.46 -5.32 -19.03
CA SER A 5 8.93 -6.25 -18.03
C SER A 5 8.05 -5.57 -16.96
N LEU A 6 7.92 -4.24 -16.97
CA LEU A 6 7.06 -3.55 -16.02
C LEU A 6 5.58 -3.80 -16.31
N PRO A 7 4.75 -4.05 -15.28
CA PRO A 7 3.31 -4.15 -15.42
C PRO A 7 2.73 -2.95 -16.19
N LEU A 8 1.79 -3.23 -17.09
CA LEU A 8 1.11 -2.19 -17.88
C LEU A 8 0.47 -1.09 -17.01
N PRO A 9 -0.17 -1.38 -15.86
CA PRO A 9 -0.72 -0.33 -14.99
C PRO A 9 0.33 0.67 -14.48
N ILE A 10 1.55 0.20 -14.18
CA ILE A 10 2.65 1.06 -13.73
C ILE A 10 3.07 1.99 -14.87
N ARG A 11 3.31 1.44 -16.06
CA ARG A 11 3.66 2.24 -17.25
C ARG A 11 2.59 3.29 -17.56
N PHE A 12 1.32 2.91 -17.47
CA PHE A 12 0.19 3.82 -17.67
C PHE A 12 0.15 4.95 -16.63
N LEU A 13 0.26 4.62 -15.34
CA LEU A 13 0.28 5.61 -14.26
C LEU A 13 1.36 6.67 -14.48
N PHE A 14 2.57 6.22 -14.78
CA PHE A 14 3.70 7.13 -15.01
C PHE A 14 3.52 7.98 -16.27
N GLN A 15 2.93 7.44 -17.34
CA GLN A 15 2.63 8.23 -18.54
C GLN A 15 1.57 9.30 -18.28
N VAL A 16 0.51 8.96 -17.55
CA VAL A 16 -0.54 9.94 -17.15
C VAL A 16 0.07 11.01 -16.26
N ALA A 17 0.83 10.63 -15.23
CA ALA A 17 1.52 11.58 -14.36
C ALA A 17 2.50 12.48 -15.11
N GLU A 18 3.24 11.94 -16.09
CA GLU A 18 4.16 12.72 -16.93
C GLU A 18 3.42 13.77 -17.76
N LYS A 19 2.22 13.47 -18.30
CA LYS A 19 1.40 14.48 -19.00
C LYS A 19 1.06 15.65 -18.08
N HIS A 20 0.69 15.39 -16.83
CA HIS A 20 0.37 16.44 -15.86
C HIS A 20 1.62 17.23 -15.39
N LEU A 21 2.77 16.56 -15.24
CA LEU A 21 4.00 17.17 -14.71
C LEU A 21 4.89 17.83 -15.79
N SER A 22 4.79 17.43 -17.05
CA SER A 22 5.64 17.93 -18.16
C SER A 22 5.49 19.43 -18.45
N GLN A 23 4.42 20.05 -17.94
CA GLN A 23 4.21 21.49 -17.94
C GLN A 23 5.23 22.23 -17.05
N HIS A 24 5.73 21.58 -15.99
CA HIS A 24 6.47 22.23 -14.91
C HIS A 24 7.95 21.82 -14.82
N ALA A 25 8.39 20.77 -15.51
CA ALA A 25 9.76 20.25 -15.35
C ALA A 25 10.46 19.93 -16.68
N ARG A 26 11.49 20.71 -17.03
CA ARG A 26 12.28 20.55 -18.27
C ARG A 26 13.11 19.26 -18.30
N GLN A 27 13.63 18.79 -17.17
CA GLN A 27 14.44 17.56 -17.08
C GLN A 27 13.62 16.29 -17.42
N LEU A 28 12.35 16.28 -17.01
CA LEU A 28 11.39 15.21 -17.32
C LEU A 28 11.13 15.08 -18.83
N ARG A 29 11.28 16.16 -19.60
CA ARG A 29 11.10 16.11 -21.07
C ARG A 29 12.18 15.33 -21.79
N LEU A 30 13.34 15.08 -21.18
CA LEU A 30 14.44 14.35 -21.83
C LEU A 30 14.43 12.87 -21.44
N VAL A 31 14.17 12.58 -20.17
CA VAL A 31 14.30 11.24 -19.60
C VAL A 31 12.96 10.50 -19.53
N GLY A 32 11.86 11.22 -19.29
CA GLY A 32 10.56 10.63 -18.95
C GLY A 32 10.45 10.24 -17.48
N LEU A 33 9.26 10.33 -16.90
CA LEU A 33 9.04 10.19 -15.45
C LEU A 33 9.35 8.77 -14.97
N LEU A 34 8.93 7.76 -15.75
CA LEU A 34 9.16 6.36 -15.41
C LEU A 34 10.65 6.04 -15.32
N ILE A 35 11.42 6.46 -16.33
CA ILE A 35 12.86 6.18 -16.38
C ILE A 35 13.58 6.94 -15.28
N TRP A 36 13.15 8.18 -15.00
CA TRP A 36 13.69 8.95 -13.90
C TRP A 36 13.49 8.24 -12.55
N ALA A 37 12.29 7.71 -12.29
CA ALA A 37 12.01 6.96 -11.07
C ALA A 37 12.80 5.65 -10.99
N LEU A 38 12.88 4.88 -12.08
CA LEU A 38 13.65 3.62 -12.11
C LEU A 38 15.14 3.84 -11.89
N LEU A 39 15.71 4.87 -12.53
CA LEU A 39 17.11 5.22 -12.33
C LEU A 39 17.34 5.74 -10.91
N GLY A 40 16.39 6.49 -10.34
CA GLY A 40 16.41 6.89 -8.93
C GLY A 40 16.46 5.68 -7.99
N CYS A 41 15.60 4.68 -8.19
CA CYS A 41 15.62 3.44 -7.40
C CYS A 41 16.93 2.66 -7.59
N LEU A 42 17.45 2.59 -8.83
CA LEU A 42 18.73 1.93 -9.10
C LEU A 42 19.88 2.62 -8.37
N ILE A 43 19.93 3.95 -8.43
CA ILE A 43 20.93 4.77 -7.75
C ILE A 43 20.87 4.53 -6.23
N GLN A 44 19.67 4.58 -5.63
CA GLN A 44 19.50 4.32 -4.20
C GLN A 44 19.95 2.90 -3.83
N GLY A 45 19.59 1.90 -4.64
CA GLY A 45 20.03 0.52 -4.42
C GLY A 45 21.54 0.33 -4.60
N LEU A 46 22.22 1.16 -5.40
CA LEU A 46 23.68 1.13 -5.54
C LEU A 46 24.39 1.82 -4.36
N GLU A 47 23.72 2.78 -3.71
CA GLU A 47 24.23 3.52 -2.55
C GLU A 47 23.95 2.80 -1.22
N ASP A 48 23.04 1.81 -1.21
CA ASP A 48 22.68 1.02 -0.05
C ASP A 48 23.38 -0.36 -0.07
N PRO A 49 24.54 -0.50 0.61
CA PRO A 49 25.31 -1.73 0.60
C PRO A 49 24.57 -2.88 1.30
N ASP A 50 23.69 -2.61 2.26
CA ASP A 50 23.04 -3.65 3.06
C ASP A 50 21.98 -4.38 2.24
N THR A 51 21.18 -3.63 1.46
CA THR A 51 20.24 -4.25 0.51
C THR A 51 20.96 -5.01 -0.60
N LEU A 52 22.11 -4.51 -1.08
CA LEU A 52 22.91 -5.22 -2.07
C LEU A 52 23.48 -6.55 -1.55
N GLU A 53 24.01 -6.58 -0.32
CA GLU A 53 24.50 -7.80 0.31
C GLU A 53 23.35 -8.79 0.55
N GLN A 54 22.18 -8.29 0.96
CA GLN A 54 20.99 -9.13 1.15
C GLN A 54 20.48 -9.75 -0.16
N ILE A 55 20.47 -8.99 -1.26
CA ILE A 55 19.99 -9.47 -2.57
C ILE A 55 21.02 -10.41 -3.21
N SER A 56 22.31 -10.11 -3.10
CA SER A 56 23.37 -10.91 -3.71
C SER A 56 23.74 -12.14 -2.87
N GLY A 57 23.45 -12.14 -1.57
CA GLY A 57 23.90 -13.17 -0.62
C GLY A 57 25.42 -13.16 -0.39
N LEU A 58 26.12 -12.12 -0.86
CA LEU A 58 27.56 -11.99 -0.79
C LEU A 58 27.93 -10.77 0.05
N ALA A 59 28.91 -10.93 0.94
CA ALA A 59 29.51 -9.79 1.64
C ALA A 59 30.32 -8.95 0.64
N LEU A 60 30.02 -7.66 0.54
CA LEU A 60 30.74 -6.76 -0.35
C LEU A 60 31.94 -6.19 0.39
N ASP A 61 33.11 -6.27 -0.22
CA ASP A 61 34.30 -5.63 0.32
C ASP A 61 34.21 -4.10 0.16
N ARG A 62 35.01 -3.37 0.93
CA ARG A 62 35.02 -1.90 0.90
C ARG A 62 35.29 -1.35 -0.50
N SER A 63 36.13 -2.03 -1.28
CA SER A 63 36.47 -1.60 -2.64
C SER A 63 35.30 -1.76 -3.61
N ALA A 64 34.50 -2.83 -3.51
CA ALA A 64 33.28 -2.98 -4.30
C ALA A 64 32.23 -1.93 -3.93
N LYS A 65 32.04 -1.67 -2.63
CA LYS A 65 31.12 -0.62 -2.15
C LYS A 65 31.48 0.76 -2.71
N ASP A 66 32.76 1.13 -2.66
CA ASP A 66 33.25 2.40 -3.21
C ASP A 66 33.04 2.50 -4.74
N ARG A 67 33.18 1.39 -5.48
CA ARG A 67 32.94 1.35 -6.93
C ARG A 67 31.45 1.46 -7.29
N LEU A 68 30.57 0.81 -6.54
CA LEU A 68 29.12 0.90 -6.74
C LEU A 68 28.59 2.30 -6.41
N SER A 69 29.10 2.93 -5.35
CA SER A 69 28.82 4.32 -5.03
C SER A 69 29.31 5.27 -6.14
N LEU A 70 30.53 5.08 -6.67
CA LEU A 70 31.01 5.87 -7.79
C LEU A 70 30.15 5.68 -9.05
N LEU A 71 29.68 4.45 -9.31
CA LEU A 71 28.77 4.15 -10.41
C LEU A 71 27.43 4.89 -10.24
N ALA A 72 26.86 4.91 -9.04
CA ALA A 72 25.64 5.64 -8.74
C ALA A 72 25.79 7.15 -9.05
N GLU A 73 26.89 7.76 -8.60
CA GLU A 73 27.21 9.16 -8.89
C GLU A 73 27.40 9.43 -10.39
N CYS A 74 28.02 8.50 -11.13
CA CYS A 74 28.17 8.61 -12.58
C CYS A 74 26.81 8.54 -13.28
N VAL A 75 25.92 7.65 -12.85
CA VAL A 75 24.57 7.52 -13.40
C VAL A 75 23.75 8.79 -13.11
N GLN A 76 23.80 9.32 -11.87
CA GLN A 76 23.15 10.60 -11.51
C GLN A 76 23.64 11.75 -12.41
N ALA A 77 24.95 11.90 -12.58
CA ALA A 77 25.54 12.94 -13.42
C ALA A 77 25.15 12.80 -14.90
N ALA A 78 25.13 11.57 -15.41
CA ALA A 78 24.77 11.27 -16.80
C ALA A 78 23.30 11.59 -17.13
N ILE A 79 22.40 11.44 -16.16
CA ILE A 79 20.95 11.73 -16.32
C ILE A 79 20.66 13.24 -16.13
N GLY A 80 21.65 14.02 -15.70
CA GLY A 80 21.48 15.44 -15.39
C GLY A 80 20.70 15.69 -14.11
N ILE A 81 20.67 14.70 -13.20
CA ILE A 81 20.17 14.89 -11.84
C ILE A 81 21.22 15.75 -11.15
N GLN A 82 20.95 17.06 -11.04
CA GLN A 82 21.85 17.95 -10.32
C GLN A 82 21.87 17.53 -8.85
N GLN A 83 23.03 17.04 -8.39
CA GLN A 83 23.32 17.03 -6.97
C GLN A 83 23.44 18.48 -6.46
N LYS A 84 23.11 18.70 -5.19
CA LYS A 84 23.57 19.87 -4.44
C LYS A 84 25.09 19.78 -4.27
N GLY A 85 25.86 20.17 -5.29
CA GLY A 85 27.32 20.21 -5.22
C GLY A 85 28.03 19.98 -6.55
N VAL A 86 29.32 20.30 -6.61
CA VAL A 86 30.18 20.02 -7.77
C VAL A 86 30.48 18.52 -7.81
N PRO A 87 30.16 17.81 -8.91
CA PRO A 87 30.46 16.39 -9.02
C PRO A 87 31.95 16.09 -8.81
N LYS A 88 32.28 14.97 -8.16
CA LYS A 88 33.67 14.58 -7.88
C LYS A 88 34.51 14.61 -9.17
N PRO A 89 35.81 14.96 -9.10
CA PRO A 89 36.68 14.99 -10.28
C PRO A 89 36.76 13.64 -11.02
N SER A 90 36.63 12.53 -10.28
CA SER A 90 36.56 11.18 -10.84
C SER A 90 35.31 10.99 -11.72
N VAL A 91 34.15 11.48 -11.28
CA VAL A 91 32.89 11.41 -12.03
C VAL A 91 33.00 12.23 -13.31
N HIS A 92 33.51 13.46 -13.25
CA HIS A 92 33.73 14.29 -14.44
C HIS A 92 34.65 13.62 -15.46
N LYS A 93 35.75 13.02 -15.01
CA LYS A 93 36.66 12.27 -15.90
C LYS A 93 35.95 11.10 -16.59
N VAL A 94 35.11 10.36 -15.88
CA VAL A 94 34.36 9.23 -16.46
C VAL A 94 33.33 9.72 -17.48
N ILE A 95 32.56 10.77 -17.15
CA ILE A 95 31.55 11.34 -18.06
C ILE A 95 32.21 11.94 -19.30
N GLN A 96 33.31 12.67 -19.14
CA GLN A 96 34.08 13.23 -20.25
C GLN A 96 34.65 12.14 -21.15
N ALA A 97 35.31 11.13 -20.57
CA ALA A 97 35.85 10.01 -21.34
C ALA A 97 34.75 9.22 -22.09
N LEU A 98 33.56 9.13 -21.50
CA LEU A 98 32.39 8.54 -22.17
C LEU A 98 31.94 9.40 -23.35
N GLU A 99 31.87 10.72 -23.19
CA GLU A 99 31.47 11.65 -24.25
C GLU A 99 32.51 11.69 -25.39
N GLU A 100 33.80 11.66 -25.08
CA GLU A 100 34.88 11.60 -26.06
C GLU A 100 34.86 10.29 -26.87
N LYS A 101 34.63 9.15 -26.22
CA LYS A 101 34.59 7.85 -26.89
C LYS A 101 33.27 7.60 -27.63
N ARG A 102 32.15 8.10 -27.10
CA ARG A 102 30.80 7.88 -27.63
C ARG A 102 29.94 9.13 -27.42
N PRO A 103 30.05 10.12 -28.31
CA PRO A 103 29.33 11.39 -28.15
C PRO A 103 27.82 11.18 -28.18
N LYS A 104 27.09 11.89 -27.30
CA LYS A 104 25.63 11.85 -27.15
C LYS A 104 25.02 10.46 -26.87
N TRP A 105 25.84 9.47 -26.54
CA TRP A 105 25.36 8.09 -26.39
C TRP A 105 24.35 7.96 -25.25
N THR A 106 24.61 8.60 -24.10
CA THR A 106 23.70 8.61 -22.95
C THR A 106 22.33 9.17 -23.32
N GLN A 107 22.29 10.32 -24.01
CA GLN A 107 21.04 10.93 -24.46
C GLN A 107 20.27 10.00 -25.41
N LEU A 108 20.97 9.35 -26.35
CA LEU A 108 20.36 8.41 -27.28
C LEU A 108 19.78 7.18 -26.56
N GLN A 109 20.48 6.65 -25.54
CA GLN A 109 19.97 5.52 -24.75
C GLN A 109 18.74 5.90 -23.93
N LEU A 110 18.74 7.08 -23.31
CA LEU A 110 17.59 7.58 -22.55
C LEU A 110 16.37 7.78 -23.46
N GLN A 111 16.56 8.35 -24.65
CA GLN A 111 15.50 8.49 -25.64
C GLN A 111 14.95 7.14 -26.12
N LYS A 112 15.84 6.16 -26.39
CA LYS A 112 15.42 4.80 -26.75
C LYS A 112 14.62 4.13 -25.64
N ALA A 113 15.09 4.22 -24.39
CA ALA A 113 14.37 3.68 -23.24
C ALA A 113 12.99 4.35 -23.11
N ARG A 114 12.91 5.67 -23.30
CA ARG A 114 11.64 6.40 -23.20
C ARG A 114 10.66 5.98 -24.27
N LYS A 115 11.12 5.82 -25.50
CA LYS A 115 10.31 5.29 -26.60
C LYS A 115 9.73 3.91 -26.25
N LEU A 116 10.55 3.01 -25.70
CA LEU A 116 10.09 1.70 -25.24
C LEU A 116 9.03 1.78 -24.11
N CYS A 117 9.10 2.80 -23.24
CA CYS A 117 8.08 3.03 -22.21
C CYS A 117 6.73 3.43 -22.83
N SER A 118 6.75 4.29 -23.85
CA SER A 118 5.54 4.89 -24.43
C SER A 118 4.89 4.01 -25.50
N ASP A 119 5.68 3.32 -26.34
CA ASP A 119 5.19 2.52 -27.49
C ASP A 119 4.31 1.32 -27.06
N SER A 120 4.32 0.99 -25.77
CA SER A 120 3.63 -0.17 -25.22
C SER A 120 2.35 0.19 -24.45
N VAL A 121 2.04 1.49 -24.33
CA VAL A 121 0.91 1.97 -23.54
C VAL A 121 -0.17 2.48 -24.48
N PHE A 122 -1.00 1.51 -24.88
CA PHE A 122 -2.41 1.65 -25.27
C PHE A 122 -2.80 2.02 -26.72
N GLU A 123 -3.39 1.02 -27.40
CA GLU A 123 -4.54 1.14 -28.33
C GLU A 123 -5.89 1.19 -27.59
N GLN A 124 -6.00 0.51 -26.45
CA GLN A 124 -7.24 0.29 -25.67
C GLN A 124 -7.57 1.35 -24.58
N GLY A 125 -6.95 2.55 -24.63
CA GLY A 125 -7.03 3.55 -23.54
C GLY A 125 -8.20 4.51 -23.68
N SER A 126 -8.69 4.64 -24.91
CA SER A 126 -9.80 5.52 -25.28
C SER A 126 -11.16 4.95 -24.87
N GLU A 127 -11.29 3.62 -24.75
CA GLU A 127 -12.58 2.98 -24.49
C GLU A 127 -13.04 3.08 -23.03
N ARG A 128 -12.12 3.17 -22.05
CA ARG A 128 -12.50 3.28 -20.63
C ARG A 128 -13.02 4.66 -20.23
N GLY A 129 -12.64 5.71 -20.95
CA GLY A 129 -13.19 7.06 -20.73
C GLY A 129 -14.67 7.16 -21.11
N LEU A 130 -15.13 6.33 -22.05
CA LEU A 130 -16.53 6.26 -22.49
C LEU A 130 -17.35 5.25 -21.67
N ALA A 131 -16.70 4.23 -21.08
CA ALA A 131 -17.36 3.23 -20.21
C ALA A 131 -17.67 3.72 -18.78
N ALA A 132 -17.30 4.97 -18.45
CA ALA A 132 -17.79 5.71 -17.28
C ALA A 132 -19.25 6.16 -17.44
N ALA A 133 -19.85 5.98 -18.62
CA ALA A 133 -21.28 6.14 -18.83
C ALA A 133 -22.03 5.01 -18.10
N GLU A 134 -22.80 5.42 -17.09
CA GLU A 134 -23.76 4.66 -16.29
C GLU A 134 -23.18 3.51 -15.44
N LEU A 135 -22.83 3.87 -14.19
CA LEU A 135 -22.79 2.93 -13.07
C LEU A 135 -24.22 2.74 -12.56
N THR A 136 -24.96 1.81 -13.16
CA THR A 136 -26.23 1.35 -12.59
C THR A 136 -25.99 0.63 -11.27
N GLU A 137 -26.97 0.61 -10.37
CA GLU A 137 -26.91 -0.12 -9.09
C GLU A 137 -26.50 -1.59 -9.30
N GLN A 138 -26.97 -2.21 -10.38
CA GLN A 138 -26.60 -3.56 -10.78
C GLN A 138 -25.11 -3.68 -11.16
N LYS A 139 -24.55 -2.71 -11.90
CA LYS A 139 -23.13 -2.69 -12.28
C LYS A 139 -22.25 -2.45 -11.05
N ILE A 140 -22.69 -1.60 -10.12
CA ILE A 140 -22.03 -1.39 -8.83
C ILE A 140 -22.04 -2.69 -8.01
N GLY A 141 -23.19 -3.37 -7.91
CA GLY A 141 -23.31 -4.64 -7.20
C GLY A 141 -22.38 -5.73 -7.74
N LEU A 142 -22.27 -5.84 -9.07
CA LEU A 142 -21.34 -6.78 -9.72
C LEU A 142 -19.87 -6.43 -9.45
N MET A 143 -19.50 -5.15 -9.51
CA MET A 143 -18.16 -4.69 -9.17
C MET A 143 -17.82 -4.95 -7.69
N LEU A 144 -18.78 -4.76 -6.78
CA LEU A 144 -18.62 -5.05 -5.36
C LEU A 144 -18.34 -6.53 -5.11
N LEU A 145 -19.11 -7.42 -5.76
CA LEU A 145 -18.88 -8.86 -5.69
C LEU A 145 -17.49 -9.24 -6.21
N GLU A 146 -17.07 -8.66 -7.34
CA GLU A 146 -15.73 -8.89 -7.90
C GLU A 146 -14.62 -8.47 -6.93
N VAL A 147 -14.78 -7.32 -6.26
CA VAL A 147 -13.83 -6.85 -5.25
C VAL A 147 -13.83 -7.77 -4.03
N CYS A 148 -15.00 -8.16 -3.52
CA CYS A 148 -15.13 -9.05 -2.37
C CYS A 148 -14.53 -10.44 -2.60
N HIS A 149 -14.55 -10.95 -3.85
CA HIS A 149 -13.93 -12.22 -4.22
C HIS A 149 -12.40 -12.17 -4.29
N LYS A 150 -11.78 -10.99 -4.33
CA LYS A 150 -10.31 -10.85 -4.28
C LYS A 150 -9.83 -11.04 -2.85
N ALA A 151 -8.62 -11.57 -2.70
CA ALA A 151 -8.01 -11.77 -1.39
C ALA A 151 -7.97 -10.45 -0.59
N GLY A 152 -8.61 -10.45 0.59
CA GLY A 152 -8.69 -9.28 1.46
C GLY A 152 -9.69 -8.19 1.02
N GLY A 153 -10.41 -8.36 -0.10
CA GLY A 153 -11.28 -7.34 -0.67
C GLY A 153 -12.35 -6.81 0.28
N SER A 154 -13.02 -7.72 1.00
CA SER A 154 -14.03 -7.36 2.01
C SER A 154 -13.43 -6.62 3.22
N SER A 155 -12.20 -6.96 3.61
CA SER A 155 -11.46 -6.24 4.66
C SER A 155 -11.13 -4.81 4.22
N TYR A 156 -10.63 -4.64 2.99
CA TYR A 156 -10.31 -3.31 2.47
C TYR A 156 -11.55 -2.42 2.34
N LEU A 157 -12.68 -2.97 1.90
CA LEU A 157 -13.94 -2.23 1.85
C LEU A 157 -14.42 -1.78 3.24
N ARG A 158 -14.26 -2.65 4.26
CA ARG A 158 -14.56 -2.29 5.65
C ARG A 158 -13.63 -1.18 6.15
N GLN A 159 -12.35 -1.24 5.82
CA GLN A 159 -11.39 -0.18 6.17
C GLN A 159 -11.75 1.15 5.50
N ILE A 160 -12.11 1.13 4.21
CA ILE A 160 -12.57 2.32 3.49
C ILE A 160 -13.83 2.89 4.14
N TYR A 161 -14.79 2.05 4.51
CA TYR A 161 -15.99 2.48 5.24
C TYR A 161 -15.64 3.19 6.55
N HIS A 162 -14.74 2.62 7.36
CA HIS A 162 -14.32 3.25 8.61
C HIS A 162 -13.52 4.54 8.42
N ILE A 163 -12.72 4.64 7.35
CA ILE A 163 -12.04 5.90 7.00
C ILE A 163 -13.07 6.97 6.63
N ILE A 164 -14.07 6.65 5.82
CA ILE A 164 -15.14 7.59 5.46
C ILE A 164 -15.91 8.02 6.71
N GLN A 165 -16.33 7.06 7.53
CA GLN A 165 -17.07 7.32 8.77
C GLN A 165 -16.24 8.17 9.74
N GLY A 166 -14.96 7.87 9.92
CA GLY A 166 -14.06 8.60 10.82
C GLY A 166 -13.72 10.02 10.36
N ASN A 167 -14.02 10.36 9.09
CA ASN A 167 -13.78 11.68 8.51
C ASN A 167 -15.08 12.34 8.03
N GLU A 168 -16.24 11.90 8.50
CA GLU A 168 -17.55 12.34 8.01
C GLU A 168 -17.72 13.87 8.03
N GLU A 169 -17.38 14.53 9.14
CA GLU A 169 -17.50 15.99 9.28
C GLU A 169 -16.60 16.75 8.31
N LEU A 170 -15.37 16.26 8.11
CA LEU A 170 -14.43 16.84 7.14
C LEU A 170 -14.92 16.65 5.71
N LEU A 171 -15.43 15.46 5.37
CA LEU A 171 -15.99 15.18 4.06
C LEU A 171 -17.21 16.05 3.79
N MET A 172 -18.13 16.15 4.76
CA MET A 172 -19.32 16.99 4.66
C MET A 172 -18.98 18.46 4.51
N SER A 173 -18.00 19.00 5.26
CA SER A 173 -17.59 20.40 5.10
C SER A 173 -17.02 20.70 3.70
N LYS A 174 -16.21 19.78 3.13
CA LYS A 174 -15.64 19.94 1.78
C LYS A 174 -16.67 19.76 0.67
N LEU A 175 -17.64 18.86 0.84
CA LEU A 175 -18.70 18.61 -0.14
C LEU A 175 -19.79 19.69 -0.11
N SER A 176 -20.02 20.31 1.04
CA SER A 176 -21.05 21.35 1.21
C SER A 176 -20.60 22.73 0.72
N GLY A 177 -19.32 22.91 0.36
CA GLY A 177 -18.80 24.15 -0.23
C GLY A 177 -18.88 25.39 0.68
N SER A 178 -19.06 25.22 2.00
CA SER A 178 -19.13 26.35 2.93
C SER A 178 -17.78 27.04 3.05
N SER A 179 -17.72 28.31 2.66
CA SER A 179 -16.57 29.20 2.83
C SER A 179 -16.42 29.72 4.26
N ASP A 180 -17.36 29.38 5.15
CA ASP A 180 -17.40 29.87 6.52
C ASP A 180 -16.87 28.79 7.47
N LEU A 181 -15.55 28.63 7.51
CA LEU A 181 -14.90 28.11 8.71
C LEU A 181 -14.10 29.25 9.36
N PRO A 182 -14.15 29.39 10.69
CA PRO A 182 -13.20 30.23 11.41
C PRO A 182 -11.77 29.73 11.12
N ASN A 183 -10.76 30.59 11.33
CA ASN A 183 -9.33 30.32 11.17
C ASN A 183 -8.78 29.20 12.09
N ASP A 184 -9.41 28.04 12.11
CA ASP A 184 -8.95 26.84 12.79
C ASP A 184 -7.93 26.10 11.92
N PRO A 185 -6.98 25.37 12.55
CA PRO A 185 -5.95 24.64 11.85
C PRO A 185 -6.55 23.68 10.82
N PRO A 186 -5.84 23.37 9.70
CA PRO A 186 -6.39 22.50 8.67
C PRO A 186 -6.80 21.17 9.28
N LEU A 187 -8.09 20.85 9.21
CA LEU A 187 -8.61 19.52 9.54
C LEU A 187 -7.86 18.50 8.69
N LEU A 188 -6.91 17.79 9.31
CA LEU A 188 -6.09 16.77 8.68
C LEU A 188 -6.91 15.50 8.54
N VAL A 189 -6.81 14.86 7.36
CA VAL A 189 -7.45 13.57 7.11
C VAL A 189 -6.82 12.52 8.00
N LYS A 190 -7.64 11.84 8.81
CA LYS A 190 -7.19 10.73 9.65
C LYS A 190 -7.34 9.43 8.89
N PHE A 191 -6.21 8.92 8.41
CA PHE A 191 -6.11 7.57 7.82
C PHE A 191 -5.84 6.50 8.87
N ASP A 192 -5.45 6.90 10.07
CA ASP A 192 -5.36 6.00 11.20
C ASP A 192 -6.76 5.46 11.48
N LEU A 193 -6.94 4.20 11.12
CA LEU A 193 -7.91 3.34 11.77
C LEU A 193 -7.55 3.44 13.25
N GLY A 194 -8.23 4.31 14.00
CA GLY A 194 -7.96 4.53 15.43
C GLY A 194 -7.79 3.16 16.07
N PRO A 195 -6.78 3.00 16.96
CA PRO A 195 -6.15 1.73 17.19
C PRO A 195 -7.21 0.65 17.24
N GLU A 196 -7.24 -0.22 16.22
CA GLU A 196 -7.48 -1.60 16.55
C GLU A 196 -6.43 -1.85 17.61
N SER A 197 -6.89 -1.90 18.86
CA SER A 197 -6.06 -2.15 20.01
C SER A 197 -5.04 -3.16 19.56
N HIS A 198 -3.75 -2.80 19.62
CA HIS A 198 -2.67 -3.75 19.50
C HIS A 198 -2.88 -4.79 20.61
N VAL A 199 -3.77 -5.74 20.37
CA VAL A 199 -3.81 -7.01 21.05
C VAL A 199 -3.19 -7.97 20.06
N VAL A 200 -1.90 -7.74 19.85
CA VAL A 200 -0.97 -8.85 19.83
C VAL A 200 -1.42 -9.78 20.98
N ASP A 201 -1.92 -10.96 20.63
CA ASP A 201 -2.26 -12.10 21.51
C ASP A 201 -3.66 -12.28 22.14
N ALA A 202 -4.73 -11.54 21.79
CA ALA A 202 -6.07 -12.00 22.19
C ALA A 202 -6.69 -12.88 21.11
N ARG A 203 -6.32 -14.17 21.11
CA ARG A 203 -7.17 -15.21 20.51
C ARG A 203 -8.61 -15.00 21.00
N PHE A 204 -9.57 -15.10 20.09
CA PHE A 204 -11.01 -15.07 20.41
C PHE A 204 -11.28 -15.96 21.63
N ASN A 205 -11.58 -15.33 22.78
CA ASN A 205 -11.97 -16.03 23.99
C ASN A 205 -13.48 -15.80 24.18
N PRO A 206 -14.32 -16.79 23.87
CA PRO A 206 -15.77 -16.65 23.97
C PRO A 206 -16.21 -16.34 25.40
N LEU A 207 -15.44 -16.73 26.42
CA LEU A 207 -15.76 -16.41 27.81
C LEU A 207 -15.66 -14.90 28.09
N HIS A 208 -14.69 -14.20 27.47
CA HIS A 208 -14.58 -12.75 27.61
C HIS A 208 -15.61 -11.98 26.80
N GLN A 209 -16.07 -12.54 25.67
CA GLN A 209 -17.03 -11.86 24.78
C GLN A 209 -18.48 -12.07 25.20
N PHE A 210 -18.79 -13.16 25.90
CA PHE A 210 -20.13 -13.48 26.40
C PHE A 210 -20.19 -13.44 27.93
N ASP A 211 -19.51 -12.48 28.55
CA ASP A 211 -19.43 -12.31 30.00
C ASP A 211 -20.64 -11.61 30.63
N HIS A 212 -21.75 -11.48 29.91
CA HIS A 212 -22.97 -10.82 30.39
C HIS A 212 -24.23 -11.45 29.80
N ILE A 213 -25.32 -11.44 30.58
CA ILE A 213 -26.68 -11.73 30.10
C ILE A 213 -27.51 -10.48 30.38
N GLY A 214 -27.90 -9.79 29.31
CA GLY A 214 -28.54 -8.48 29.41
C GLY A 214 -27.61 -7.45 30.07
N LYS A 215 -28.07 -6.80 31.13
CA LYS A 215 -27.27 -5.82 31.89
C LYS A 215 -26.44 -6.43 33.03
N LYS A 216 -26.55 -7.74 33.25
CA LYS A 216 -25.89 -8.42 34.37
C LYS A 216 -24.60 -9.08 33.87
N LYS A 217 -23.47 -8.70 34.47
CA LYS A 217 -22.18 -9.31 34.22
C LYS A 217 -22.12 -10.67 34.93
N LEU A 218 -21.68 -11.70 34.22
CA LEU A 218 -21.41 -13.04 34.72
C LEU A 218 -20.10 -13.01 35.50
N ASP A 219 -20.16 -13.39 36.78
CA ASP A 219 -18.97 -13.64 37.57
C ASP A 219 -18.41 -15.02 37.22
N GLN A 220 -17.42 -15.04 36.33
CA GLN A 220 -16.82 -16.28 35.83
C GLN A 220 -16.02 -17.01 36.91
N SER A 221 -15.51 -16.30 37.92
CA SER A 221 -14.80 -16.92 39.05
C SER A 221 -15.76 -17.73 39.90
N ALA A 222 -16.97 -17.21 40.14
CA ALA A 222 -18.02 -17.91 40.85
C ALA A 222 -18.57 -19.13 40.08
N VAL A 223 -18.52 -19.14 38.75
CA VAL A 223 -19.00 -20.24 37.89
C VAL A 223 -18.10 -21.49 37.98
N VAL A 224 -16.79 -21.29 38.13
CA VAL A 224 -15.80 -22.39 38.23
C VAL A 224 -15.86 -23.06 39.59
N ASP A 225 -16.08 -22.30 40.66
CA ASP A 225 -16.20 -22.83 42.03
C ASP A 225 -17.65 -23.21 42.42
N TRP A 226 -18.60 -23.08 41.48
CA TRP A 226 -20.00 -23.39 41.75
C TRP A 226 -20.22 -24.91 41.85
N ALA A 227 -20.65 -25.38 43.01
CA ALA A 227 -21.11 -26.76 43.19
C ALA A 227 -22.46 -26.95 42.49
N TRP A 228 -22.43 -27.35 41.21
CA TRP A 228 -23.62 -27.57 40.40
C TRP A 228 -24.45 -28.75 40.93
N ASP A 229 -25.67 -28.48 41.39
CA ASP A 229 -26.65 -29.53 41.71
C ASP A 229 -27.30 -30.03 40.41
N TRP A 230 -26.57 -30.88 39.70
CA TRP A 230 -26.99 -31.45 38.42
C TRP A 230 -28.30 -32.23 38.49
N ALA A 231 -28.65 -32.79 39.66
CA ALA A 231 -29.89 -33.53 39.88
C ALA A 231 -31.13 -32.63 39.81
N ARG A 232 -31.01 -31.37 40.22
CA ARG A 232 -32.07 -30.35 40.06
C ARG A 232 -31.98 -29.60 38.73
N LEU A 233 -30.77 -29.38 38.23
CA LEU A 233 -30.53 -28.59 37.02
C LEU A 233 -30.97 -29.32 35.74
N LEU A 234 -30.62 -30.60 35.56
CA LEU A 234 -30.94 -31.30 34.31
C LEU A 234 -32.45 -31.41 34.03
N PRO A 235 -33.31 -31.78 35.00
CA PRO A 235 -34.75 -31.83 34.77
C PRO A 235 -35.36 -30.47 34.43
N ALA A 236 -34.88 -29.38 35.03
CA ALA A 236 -35.41 -28.03 34.82
C ALA A 236 -35.15 -27.50 33.39
N TYR A 237 -34.20 -28.09 32.65
CA TYR A 237 -33.79 -27.64 31.32
C TYR A 237 -34.19 -28.62 30.20
N GLN A 238 -35.04 -29.62 30.47
CA GLN A 238 -35.55 -30.56 29.46
C GLN A 238 -36.34 -29.87 28.33
N GLY A 239 -36.93 -28.71 28.58
CA GLY A 239 -37.69 -27.93 27.59
C GLY A 239 -36.86 -26.96 26.73
N MET A 240 -35.54 -26.85 26.97
CA MET A 240 -34.67 -25.99 26.17
C MET A 240 -34.23 -26.68 24.87
N SER A 241 -33.54 -25.92 24.00
CA SER A 241 -33.02 -26.44 22.74
C SER A 241 -32.22 -27.73 22.96
N ARG A 242 -32.39 -28.70 22.05
CA ARG A 242 -31.70 -30.01 22.11
C ARG A 242 -30.18 -29.87 22.19
N VAL A 243 -29.63 -28.79 21.64
CA VAL A 243 -28.20 -28.47 21.66
C VAL A 243 -27.76 -28.08 23.07
N THR A 244 -28.51 -27.18 23.72
CA THR A 244 -28.23 -26.72 25.10
C THR A 244 -28.32 -27.88 26.09
N PHE A 245 -29.35 -28.72 25.99
CA PHE A 245 -29.51 -29.86 26.89
C PHE A 245 -28.37 -30.89 26.75
N ARG A 246 -27.95 -31.20 25.51
CA ARG A 246 -26.81 -32.10 25.26
C ARG A 246 -25.50 -31.54 25.78
N ALA A 247 -25.27 -30.23 25.63
CA ALA A 247 -24.08 -29.58 26.16
C ALA A 247 -24.02 -29.64 27.69
N LEU A 248 -25.13 -29.41 28.39
CA LEU A 248 -25.21 -29.54 29.86
C LEU A 248 -24.97 -30.98 30.32
N LEU A 249 -25.59 -31.96 29.64
CA LEU A 249 -25.41 -33.38 29.96
C LEU A 249 -23.93 -33.82 29.82
N ALA A 250 -23.22 -33.31 28.81
CA ALA A 250 -21.82 -33.63 28.58
C ALA A 250 -20.88 -33.08 29.66
N ASN A 251 -21.27 -31.99 30.34
CA ASN A 251 -20.46 -31.34 31.37
C ASN A 251 -20.82 -31.77 32.81
N ARG A 252 -21.75 -32.73 33.00
CA ARG A 252 -22.19 -33.20 34.33
C ARG A 252 -21.12 -33.92 35.17
N TYR A 253 -20.02 -34.32 34.55
CA TYR A 253 -18.94 -35.12 35.16
C TYR A 253 -17.58 -34.40 35.16
N PHE A 254 -17.58 -33.08 34.95
CA PHE A 254 -16.44 -32.24 35.29
C PHE A 254 -16.58 -31.74 36.72
#